data_AF-K9ECG9-F1
#
_entry.id   AF-K9ECG9-F1
#
_cell.length_a   1.000
_cell.length_b   1.000
_cell.length_c   1.000
_cell.angle_alpha   90.00
_cell.angle_beta   90.00
_cell.angle_gamma   90.00
#
_symmetry.space_group_name_H-M   'P 1'
#
loop_
_entity.id
_entity.type
_entity.pdbx_description
1 polymer ?
#
loop_
_entity_poly.entity_id
_entity_poly.type
_entity_poly.pdbx_seq_one_letter_code
_entity_poly.pdbx_strand_id
1 'polypeptide(L)'
;MHWWKPNRRMRPRLARHASACGCDARLSYPHRGREYPPELSEAGNAIVEAVGVIIVLVVPLLLFALAGASLLATSSATSSAAREAARSFVMAADPHLAPERAQSAARWALADQGVKQLGNAEIICSDQPCLTPGGSVTVTVRSLAQIPFLEQEVLVEKTSTMLVDRFREQIRSG
;
A
#
# COMPACT_ATOMS: atom_id res chain seq x y z
N MET A 1 -45.72 -6.36 32.88
CA MET A 1 -45.79 -5.58 31.62
C MET A 1 -45.99 -6.57 30.48
N HIS A 2 -47.20 -7.04 30.10
CA HIS A 2 -48.38 -6.30 29.62
C HIS A 2 -47.87 -5.27 28.57
N TRP A 3 -47.95 -5.49 27.25
CA TRP A 3 -49.16 -5.63 26.45
C TRP A 3 -48.89 -6.15 25.02
N TRP A 4 -49.52 -7.27 24.64
CA TRP A 4 -49.84 -7.63 23.26
C TRP A 4 -51.37 -7.55 23.14
N LYS A 5 -51.88 -6.73 22.21
CA LYS A 5 -53.32 -6.57 21.94
C LYS A 5 -53.66 -7.31 20.63
N PRO A 6 -54.43 -8.41 20.68
CA PRO A 6 -55.17 -8.88 19.52
C PRO A 6 -56.51 -8.13 19.45
N ASN A 7 -56.86 -7.55 18.31
CA ASN A 7 -58.18 -6.97 18.09
C ASN A 7 -58.93 -7.80 17.03
N ARG A 8 -59.89 -8.62 17.50
CA ARG A 8 -60.98 -9.16 16.69
C ARG A 8 -62.26 -8.41 17.07
N ARG A 9 -63.02 -7.97 16.07
CA ARG A 9 -64.50 -7.87 16.02
C ARG A 9 -64.86 -7.47 14.58
N MET A 10 -65.36 -8.39 13.75
CA MET A 10 -66.75 -8.85 13.58
C MET A 10 -67.66 -7.91 12.76
N ARG A 11 -67.90 -8.34 11.51
CA ARG A 11 -69.21 -8.49 10.78
C ARG A 11 -69.96 -7.21 10.35
N PRO A 12 -70.58 -7.17 9.14
CA PRO A 12 -71.69 -8.07 8.78
C PRO A 12 -71.67 -8.68 7.35
N ARG A 13 -72.41 -9.80 7.25
CA ARG A 13 -73.02 -10.32 6.02
C ARG A 13 -74.20 -9.43 5.64
N LEU A 14 -74.35 -9.17 4.34
CA LEU A 14 -75.55 -8.87 3.54
C LEU A 14 -75.00 -8.26 2.23
N ALA A 15 -75.49 -8.49 1.02
CA ALA A 15 -76.51 -9.37 0.51
C ALA A 15 -76.23 -9.54 -0.99
N ARG A 16 -76.73 -10.65 -1.55
CA ARG A 16 -77.02 -10.88 -2.96
C ARG A 16 -77.33 -9.59 -3.72
N HIS A 17 -76.77 -9.40 -4.91
CA HIS A 17 -77.50 -9.02 -6.11
C HIS A 17 -76.81 -9.62 -7.34
N ALA A 18 -77.50 -10.62 -7.92
CA ALA A 18 -77.30 -11.07 -9.28
C ALA A 18 -78.22 -10.23 -10.16
N SER A 19 -77.67 -9.55 -11.16
CA SER A 19 -78.36 -9.22 -12.41
C SER A 19 -77.52 -8.24 -13.21
N ALA A 20 -76.89 -8.74 -14.28
CA ALA A 20 -76.99 -8.20 -15.64
C ALA A 20 -75.77 -8.66 -16.44
N CYS A 21 -75.96 -9.71 -17.22
CA CYS A 21 -75.32 -9.79 -18.53
C CYS A 21 -75.76 -8.55 -19.31
N GLY A 22 -74.86 -7.57 -19.40
CA GLY A 22 -74.95 -6.43 -20.30
C GLY A 22 -73.83 -6.55 -21.33
N CYS A 23 -74.07 -7.34 -22.38
CA CYS A 23 -73.38 -7.15 -23.66
C CYS A 23 -74.01 -5.91 -24.30
N ASP A 24 -73.45 -4.73 -24.06
CA ASP A 24 -73.35 -3.66 -25.06
C ASP A 24 -72.78 -2.40 -24.42
N ALA A 25 -71.54 -2.11 -24.79
CA ALA A 25 -71.18 -0.84 -25.39
C ALA A 25 -69.66 -0.87 -25.52
N ARG A 26 -69.21 -0.77 -26.77
CA ARG A 26 -67.85 -0.38 -27.13
C ARG A 26 -67.36 0.73 -26.20
N LEU A 27 -66.64 0.34 -25.15
CA LEU A 27 -65.59 1.18 -24.60
C LEU A 27 -64.51 1.20 -25.67
N SER A 28 -64.71 2.10 -26.64
CA SER A 28 -63.61 2.70 -27.39
C SER A 28 -62.74 3.41 -26.37
N TYR A 29 -61.90 2.65 -25.67
CA TYR A 29 -60.68 3.21 -25.16
C TYR A 29 -59.88 3.57 -26.40
N PRO A 30 -59.63 4.86 -26.68
CA PRO A 30 -58.57 5.17 -27.60
C PRO A 30 -57.33 4.55 -26.97
N HIS A 31 -56.79 3.51 -27.61
CA HIS A 31 -55.38 3.21 -27.50
C HIS A 31 -54.66 4.42 -28.09
N ARG A 32 -54.63 5.52 -27.33
CA ARG A 32 -53.61 6.53 -27.46
C ARG A 32 -52.37 5.77 -27.03
N GLY A 33 -51.69 5.18 -28.02
CA GLY A 33 -50.31 4.82 -27.87
C GLY A 33 -49.66 6.05 -27.27
N ARG A 34 -49.34 5.98 -25.98
CA ARG A 34 -48.18 6.75 -25.56
C ARG A 34 -47.08 6.10 -26.38
N GLU A 35 -46.61 6.77 -27.43
CA GLU A 35 -45.18 6.80 -27.64
C GLU A 35 -44.58 7.05 -26.26
N TYR A 36 -44.12 5.99 -25.60
CA TYR A 36 -43.05 6.17 -24.67
C TYR A 36 -41.94 6.73 -25.56
N PRO A 37 -41.47 7.97 -25.37
CA PRO A 37 -40.19 8.34 -25.94
C PRO A 37 -39.21 7.23 -25.52
N PRO A 38 -38.26 6.81 -26.36
CA PRO A 38 -37.27 5.85 -25.95
C PRO A 38 -36.38 6.48 -24.88
N GLU A 39 -36.87 6.58 -23.65
CA GLU A 39 -36.04 6.67 -22.44
C GLU A 39 -35.52 5.27 -22.12
N LEU A 40 -34.93 4.65 -23.13
CA LEU A 40 -34.28 3.37 -23.07
C LEU A 40 -32.78 3.67 -23.15
N SER A 41 -32.15 4.01 -22.01
CA SER A 41 -30.76 3.63 -21.65
C SER A 41 -30.12 4.46 -20.51
N GLU A 42 -30.75 5.48 -19.90
CA GLU A 42 -30.02 6.31 -18.90
C GLU A 42 -29.75 5.58 -17.56
N ALA A 43 -30.69 4.80 -17.04
CA ALA A 43 -30.50 4.09 -15.76
C ALA A 43 -29.46 2.94 -15.85
N GLY A 44 -29.33 2.32 -17.02
CA GLY A 44 -28.30 1.30 -17.29
C GLY A 44 -26.91 1.91 -17.44
N ASN A 45 -26.83 3.16 -17.88
CA ASN A 45 -25.60 3.93 -17.98
C ASN A 45 -25.10 4.42 -16.60
N ALA A 46 -26.01 4.82 -15.70
CA ALA A 46 -25.62 5.39 -14.40
C ALA A 46 -24.75 4.45 -13.53
N ILE A 47 -25.07 3.14 -13.48
CA ILE A 47 -24.27 2.18 -12.72
C ILE A 47 -22.92 1.94 -13.40
N VAL A 48 -22.88 1.79 -14.73
CA VAL A 48 -21.62 1.55 -15.45
C VAL A 48 -20.72 2.78 -15.49
N GLU A 49 -21.29 3.99 -15.52
CA GLU A 49 -20.55 5.24 -15.38
C GLU A 49 -19.94 5.38 -13.98
N ALA A 50 -20.72 5.10 -12.93
CA ALA A 50 -20.22 5.12 -11.56
C ALA A 50 -19.08 4.09 -11.37
N VAL A 51 -19.27 2.87 -11.88
CA VAL A 51 -18.23 1.83 -11.84
C VAL A 51 -17.01 2.25 -12.66
N GLY A 52 -17.22 2.85 -13.83
CA GLY A 52 -16.15 3.38 -14.67
C GLY A 52 -15.31 4.44 -13.94
N VAL A 53 -15.96 5.40 -13.28
CA VAL A 53 -15.28 6.42 -12.46
C VAL A 53 -14.53 5.78 -11.29
N ILE A 54 -15.14 4.81 -10.59
CA ILE A 54 -14.48 4.09 -9.50
C ILE A 54 -13.24 3.37 -10.03
N ILE A 55 -13.32 2.65 -11.14
CA ILE A 55 -12.17 1.94 -11.72
C ILE A 55 -11.07 2.94 -12.10
N VAL A 56 -11.43 4.03 -12.78
CA VAL A 56 -10.49 5.08 -13.19
C VAL A 56 -9.80 5.73 -11.99
N LEU A 57 -10.41 5.76 -10.80
CA LEU A 57 -9.78 6.31 -9.59
C LEU A 57 -9.04 5.25 -8.78
N VAL A 58 -9.66 4.10 -8.55
CA VAL A 58 -9.16 3.04 -7.67
C VAL A 58 -7.98 2.32 -8.29
N VAL A 59 -8.03 2.00 -9.59
CA VAL A 59 -6.92 1.30 -10.25
C VAL A 59 -5.62 2.11 -10.17
N PRO A 60 -5.53 3.38 -10.60
CA PRO A 60 -4.29 4.12 -10.48
C PRO A 60 -3.91 4.34 -9.02
N LEU A 61 -4.87 4.59 -8.12
CA LEU A 61 -4.55 4.73 -6.69
C LEU A 61 -3.86 3.47 -6.13
N LEU A 62 -4.36 2.28 -6.48
CA LEU A 62 -3.73 1.02 -6.07
C LEU A 62 -2.34 0.85 -6.69
N LEU A 63 -2.19 1.18 -7.97
CA LEU A 63 -0.88 1.14 -8.63
C LEU A 63 0.12 2.10 -7.96
N PHE A 64 -0.30 3.33 -7.66
CA PHE A 64 0.51 4.31 -6.94
C PHE A 64 0.86 3.84 -5.52
N ALA A 65 -0.10 3.25 -4.80
CA ALA A 65 0.14 2.73 -3.46
C ALA A 65 1.16 1.58 -3.47
N LEU A 66 1.07 0.66 -4.43
CA LEU A 66 1.99 -0.47 -4.56
C LEU A 66 3.40 -0.01 -4.97
N ALA A 67 3.50 0.95 -5.90
CA ALA A 67 4.78 1.56 -6.27
C ALA A 67 5.42 2.33 -5.11
N GLY A 68 4.62 3.10 -4.37
CA GLY A 68 5.09 3.80 -3.18
C GLY A 68 5.56 2.84 -2.08
N ALA A 69 4.83 1.73 -1.87
CA ALA A 69 5.19 0.72 -0.89
C ALA A 69 6.55 0.08 -1.20
N SER A 70 6.84 -0.27 -2.46
CA SER A 70 8.13 -0.88 -2.83
C SER A 70 9.30 0.11 -2.69
N LEU A 71 9.09 1.38 -3.04
CA LEU A 71 10.08 2.44 -2.89
C LEU A 71 10.39 2.71 -1.41
N LEU A 72 9.37 2.79 -0.57
CA LEU A 72 9.52 3.00 0.87
C LEU A 72 10.21 1.81 1.54
N ALA A 73 9.81 0.58 1.21
CA ALA A 73 10.47 -0.63 1.72
C ALA A 73 11.96 -0.65 1.36
N THR A 74 12.29 -0.35 0.10
CA THR A 74 13.69 -0.28 -0.35
C THR A 74 14.46 0.81 0.39
N SER A 75 13.92 2.03 0.48
CA SER A 75 14.57 3.16 1.18
C SER A 75 14.84 2.87 2.66
N SER A 76 13.89 2.23 3.35
CA SER A 76 14.07 1.80 4.73
C SER A 76 15.12 0.69 4.84
N ALA A 77 15.15 -0.27 3.91
CA ALA A 77 16.16 -1.31 3.83
C ALA A 77 17.57 -0.72 3.64
N THR A 78 17.75 0.18 2.66
CA THR A 78 19.03 0.83 2.37
C THR A 78 19.53 1.63 3.57
N SER A 79 18.64 2.34 4.27
CA SER A 79 19.02 3.08 5.49
C SER A 79 19.42 2.16 6.63
N SER A 80 18.76 1.01 6.78
CA SER A 80 19.14 0.01 7.78
C SER A 80 20.50 -0.59 7.45
N ALA A 81 20.71 -0.97 6.18
CA ALA A 81 21.95 -1.52 5.68
C ALA A 81 23.14 -0.58 5.85
N ALA A 82 22.99 0.72 5.55
CA ALA A 82 24.06 1.70 5.75
C ALA A 82 24.48 1.82 7.22
N ARG A 83 23.50 1.79 8.13
CA ARG A 83 23.77 1.85 9.57
C ARG A 83 24.46 0.58 10.07
N GLU A 84 24.00 -0.59 9.63
CA GLU A 84 24.56 -1.87 10.06
C GLU A 84 25.95 -2.14 9.47
N ALA A 85 26.18 -1.72 8.22
CA ALA A 85 27.50 -1.72 7.60
C ALA A 85 28.48 -0.80 8.35
N ALA A 86 28.05 0.41 8.72
CA ALA A 86 28.88 1.32 9.49
C ALA A 86 29.24 0.75 10.88
N ARG A 87 28.28 0.14 11.59
CA ARG A 87 28.52 -0.51 12.90
C ARG A 87 29.50 -1.67 12.80
N SER A 88 29.25 -2.58 11.87
CA SER A 88 30.10 -3.76 11.68
C SER A 88 31.51 -3.39 11.24
N PHE A 89 31.68 -2.29 10.49
CA PHE A 89 32.98 -1.73 10.16
C PHE A 89 33.75 -1.26 11.39
N VAL A 90 33.15 -0.38 12.21
CA VAL A 90 33.85 0.19 13.40
C VAL A 90 34.07 -0.83 14.52
N MET A 91 33.26 -1.90 14.57
CA MET A 91 33.40 -2.99 15.54
C MET A 91 34.39 -4.09 15.11
N ALA A 92 34.90 -4.04 13.87
CA ALA A 92 35.83 -5.05 13.37
C ALA A 92 37.14 -5.03 14.17
N ALA A 93 37.55 -6.19 14.68
CA ALA A 93 38.82 -6.33 15.41
C ALA A 93 40.06 -6.19 14.50
N ASP A 94 39.89 -6.47 13.20
CA ASP A 94 40.93 -6.38 12.19
C ASP A 94 40.50 -5.39 11.10
N PRO A 95 41.24 -4.28 10.90
CA PRO A 95 40.97 -3.30 9.84
C PRO A 95 40.94 -3.91 8.44
N HIS A 96 41.69 -4.98 8.17
CA HIS A 96 41.73 -5.64 6.85
C HIS A 96 40.44 -6.41 6.55
N LEU A 97 39.77 -6.93 7.58
CA LEU A 97 38.49 -7.64 7.45
C LEU A 97 37.27 -6.72 7.59
N ALA A 98 37.46 -5.46 7.99
CA ALA A 98 36.38 -4.51 8.23
C ALA A 98 35.52 -4.24 6.98
N PRO A 99 36.08 -4.03 5.76
CA PRO A 99 35.28 -3.80 4.57
C PRO A 99 34.40 -5.00 4.19
N GLU A 100 34.96 -6.22 4.22
CA GLU A 100 34.21 -7.45 3.93
C GLU A 100 33.08 -7.69 4.93
N ARG A 101 33.35 -7.45 6.23
CA ARG A 101 32.31 -7.52 7.27
C ARG A 101 31.20 -6.51 7.02
N ALA A 102 31.54 -5.26 6.70
CA ALA A 102 30.58 -4.21 6.39
C ALA A 102 29.71 -4.54 5.17
N GLN A 103 30.32 -5.07 4.09
CA GLN A 103 29.58 -5.52 2.92
C GLN A 103 28.64 -6.68 3.25
N SER A 104 29.12 -7.66 4.02
CA SER A 104 28.27 -8.80 4.43
C SER A 104 27.07 -8.34 5.26
N ALA A 105 27.27 -7.43 6.20
CA ALA A 105 26.23 -6.85 7.04
C ALA A 105 25.20 -6.07 6.21
N ALA A 106 25.65 -5.27 5.25
CA ALA A 106 24.76 -4.57 4.31
C ALA A 106 23.89 -5.55 3.52
N ARG A 107 24.47 -6.65 3.01
CA ARG A 107 23.74 -7.66 2.24
C ARG A 107 22.66 -8.34 3.08
N TRP A 108 22.94 -8.70 4.33
CA TRP A 108 21.93 -9.31 5.21
C TRP A 108 20.81 -8.34 5.54
N ALA A 109 21.14 -7.09 5.89
CA ALA A 109 20.14 -6.07 6.19
C ALA A 109 19.22 -5.74 5.01
N LEU A 110 19.73 -5.82 3.76
CA LEU A 110 18.92 -5.68 2.54
C LEU A 110 18.06 -6.92 2.28
N ALA A 111 18.61 -8.11 2.50
CA ALA A 111 17.92 -9.38 2.29
C ALA A 111 16.68 -9.52 3.20
N ASP A 112 16.73 -9.00 4.42
CA ASP A 112 15.61 -8.99 5.36
C ASP A 112 14.36 -8.27 4.82
N GLN A 113 14.55 -7.31 3.90
CA GLN A 113 13.47 -6.56 3.26
C GLN A 113 13.17 -7.06 1.84
N GLY A 114 13.70 -8.23 1.47
CA GLY A 114 13.49 -8.83 0.15
C GLY A 114 14.24 -8.12 -0.99
N VAL A 115 15.16 -7.19 -0.68
CA VAL A 115 15.95 -6.47 -1.68
C VAL A 115 17.14 -7.34 -2.09
N LYS A 116 17.05 -7.97 -3.26
CA LYS A 116 18.07 -8.91 -3.77
C LYS A 116 19.12 -8.27 -4.67
N GLN A 117 18.85 -7.07 -5.19
CA GLN A 117 19.68 -6.41 -6.19
C GLN A 117 20.48 -5.26 -5.58
N LEU A 118 21.81 -5.31 -5.77
CA LEU A 118 22.82 -4.35 -5.31
C LEU A 118 22.87 -4.15 -3.79
N GLY A 119 23.92 -4.68 -3.17
CA GLY A 119 24.23 -4.54 -1.74
C GLY A 119 25.63 -3.98 -1.51
N ASN A 120 26.03 -3.05 -2.37
CA ASN A 120 27.39 -2.53 -2.38
C ASN A 120 27.47 -1.41 -1.35
N ALA A 121 28.36 -1.57 -0.37
CA ALA A 121 28.68 -0.54 0.60
C ALA A 121 29.97 0.17 0.17
N GLU A 122 29.86 1.45 -0.17
CA GLU A 122 30.98 2.34 -0.39
C GLU A 122 31.41 2.94 0.95
N ILE A 123 32.71 2.91 1.26
CA ILE A 123 33.25 3.28 2.57
C ILE A 123 34.24 4.41 2.39
N ILE A 124 34.05 5.50 3.12
CA ILE A 124 34.90 6.68 3.13
C ILE A 124 35.34 6.95 4.57
N CYS A 125 36.64 7.09 4.80
CA CYS A 125 37.22 7.34 6.12
C CYS A 125 37.73 8.78 6.19
N SER A 126 37.64 9.42 7.36
CA SER A 126 38.29 10.73 7.58
C SER A 126 39.80 10.61 7.77
N ASP A 127 40.29 9.49 8.30
CA ASP A 127 41.68 9.30 8.69
C ASP A 127 42.21 7.94 8.21
N GLN A 128 43.54 7.84 8.06
CA GLN A 128 44.25 6.59 7.81
C GLN A 128 45.22 6.30 8.97
N PRO A 129 45.13 5.14 9.64
CA PRO A 129 44.19 4.03 9.42
C PRO A 129 42.71 4.38 9.69
N CYS A 130 41.78 3.78 8.95
CA CYS A 130 40.33 4.07 9.06
C CYS A 130 39.72 3.87 10.46
N LEU A 131 40.33 3.02 11.29
CA LEU A 131 39.91 2.74 12.67
C LEU A 131 40.71 3.53 13.71
N THR A 132 41.21 4.72 13.33
CA THR A 132 41.87 5.63 14.27
C THR A 132 40.83 6.21 15.24
N PRO A 133 41.04 6.13 16.57
CA PRO A 133 40.12 6.70 17.56
C PRO A 133 39.86 8.19 17.34
N GLY A 134 38.60 8.60 17.38
CA GLY A 134 38.19 9.98 17.10
C GLY A 134 38.00 10.31 15.61
N GLY A 135 38.37 9.41 14.70
CA GLY A 135 38.03 9.49 13.29
C GLY A 135 36.55 9.16 13.03
N SER A 136 36.14 9.30 11.77
CA SER A 136 34.78 9.00 11.30
C SER A 136 34.81 8.11 10.06
N VAL A 137 33.83 7.23 9.97
CA VAL A 137 33.60 6.34 8.84
C VAL A 137 32.22 6.62 8.29
N THR A 138 32.17 6.96 7.01
CA THR A 138 30.95 7.19 6.25
C THR A 138 30.73 6.02 5.31
N VAL A 139 29.58 5.35 5.44
CA VAL A 139 29.19 4.23 4.60
C VAL A 139 27.97 4.61 3.77
N THR A 140 28.08 4.48 2.46
CA THR A 140 27.01 4.72 1.49
C THR A 140 26.58 3.40 0.89
N VAL A 141 25.30 3.08 0.99
CA VAL A 141 24.70 1.87 0.40
C VAL A 141 23.80 2.27 -0.75
N ARG A 142 23.92 1.55 -1.86
CA ARG A 142 23.10 1.70 -3.05
C ARG A 142 22.32 0.41 -3.32
N SER A 143 21.02 0.54 -3.56
CA SER A 143 20.13 -0.58 -3.89
C SER A 143 19.11 -0.18 -4.95
N LEU A 144 18.53 -1.15 -5.65
CA LEU A 144 17.49 -0.91 -6.64
C LEU A 144 16.11 -1.24 -6.09
N ALA A 145 15.19 -0.29 -6.17
CA ALA A 145 13.77 -0.50 -5.90
C ALA A 145 13.09 -1.04 -7.16
N GLN A 146 12.47 -2.21 -7.05
CA GLN A 146 11.66 -2.79 -8.12
C GLN A 146 10.26 -2.19 -8.05
N ILE A 147 9.82 -1.54 -9.13
CA ILE A 147 8.47 -0.98 -9.19
C ILE A 147 7.52 -2.08 -9.68
N PRO A 148 6.51 -2.49 -8.90
CA PRO A 148 5.58 -3.50 -9.36
C PRO A 148 4.83 -3.01 -10.61
N PHE A 149 4.50 -3.95 -11.50
CA PHE A 149 3.82 -3.71 -12.79
C PHE A 149 4.61 -2.93 -13.85
N LEU A 150 5.78 -2.42 -13.51
CA LEU A 150 6.71 -1.78 -14.44
C LEU A 150 8.00 -2.58 -14.48
N GLU A 151 8.61 -2.74 -15.64
CA GLU A 151 9.96 -3.32 -15.76
C GLU A 151 11.05 -2.27 -15.44
N GLN A 152 10.75 -1.36 -14.51
CA GLN A 152 11.62 -0.24 -14.17
C GLN A 152 12.23 -0.43 -12.78
N GLU A 153 13.53 -0.17 -12.69
CA GLU A 153 14.29 -0.15 -11.45
C GLU A 153 14.70 1.29 -11.12
N VAL A 154 14.55 1.67 -9.85
CA VAL A 154 14.93 3.01 -9.36
C VAL A 154 16.09 2.87 -8.37
N LEU A 155 17.18 3.59 -8.63
CA LEU A 155 18.34 3.62 -7.72
C LEU A 155 18.00 4.41 -6.44
N VAL A 156 18.24 3.76 -5.30
CA VAL A 156 18.10 4.34 -3.97
C VAL A 156 19.46 4.33 -3.29
N GLU A 157 19.90 5.51 -2.85
CA GLU A 157 21.16 5.70 -2.14
C GLU A 157 20.90 6.24 -0.73
N LYS A 158 21.54 5.63 0.28
CA LYS A 158 21.51 6.11 1.66
C LYS A 158 22.91 6.04 2.27
N THR A 159 23.23 7.06 3.06
CA THR A 159 24.53 7.20 3.71
C THR A 159 24.36 7.23 5.23
N SER A 160 25.31 6.62 5.94
CA SER A 160 25.40 6.63 7.40
C SER A 160 26.84 6.90 7.82
N THR A 161 27.03 7.89 8.68
CA THR A 161 28.34 8.21 9.27
C THR A 161 28.37 7.76 10.73
N MET A 162 29.45 7.10 11.13
CA MET A 162 29.73 6.72 12.52
C MET A 162 31.11 7.19 12.96
N LEU A 163 31.22 7.53 14.24
CA LEU A 163 32.49 7.87 14.86
C LEU A 163 33.20 6.58 15.30
N VAL A 164 34.52 6.56 15.14
CA VAL A 164 35.37 5.53 15.72
C VAL A 164 35.55 5.85 17.20
N ASP A 165 35.03 4.97 18.04
CA ASP A 165 34.90 5.23 19.47
C ASP A 165 36.26 5.44 20.15
N ARG A 166 36.39 6.56 20.86
CA ARG A 166 37.54 6.91 21.71
C ARG A 166 37.35 6.43 23.15
N PHE A 167 36.10 6.18 23.57
CA PHE A 167 35.74 5.90 24.95
C PHE A 167 36.05 4.46 25.41
N ARG A 168 36.42 3.56 24.49
CA ARG A 168 36.86 2.20 24.84
C ARG A 168 38.06 2.19 25.80
N GLU A 169 38.92 3.21 25.73
CA GLU A 169 40.09 3.33 26.60
C GLU A 169 39.76 3.97 27.95
N GLN A 170 38.82 4.94 28.01
CA GLN A 170 38.47 5.64 29.26
C GLN A 170 37.76 4.75 30.28
N ILE A 171 37.01 3.73 29.85
CA ILE A 171 36.35 2.76 30.75
C ILE A 171 37.36 1.78 31.36
N ARG A 172 38.52 1.56 30.74
CA ARG A 172 39.54 0.63 31.25
C ARG A 172 40.43 1.24 32.35
N SER A 173 40.37 2.57 32.53
CA SER A 173 41.24 3.32 33.44
C SER A 173 40.54 3.89 34.69
N GLY A 174 39.26 3.57 34.91
CA GLY A 174 38.50 3.95 36.11
C GLY A 174 38.11 2.72 36.92
#